data_AF-A0A6A5UDI7-F1
#
_entry.id   AF-A0A6A5UDI7-F1
#
_cell.length_a   1.000
_cell.length_b   1.000
_cell.length_c   1.000
_cell.angle_alpha   90.00
_cell.angle_beta   90.00
_cell.angle_gamma   90.00
#
_symmetry.space_group_name_H-M   'P 1'
#
loop_
_entity.id
_entity.type
_entity.pdbx_description
1 polymer ?
#
loop_
_entity_poly.entity_id
_entity_poly.type
_entity_poly.pdbx_seq_one_letter_code
_entity_poly.pdbx_strand_id
1 'polypeptide(L)'
;MYKLRIAALDHYIEDPRSYIRYIPWEELASTSDEELQCSGLNLDIPFSQGSETTSWVLWSPPLPGFAWNHHFRSDDEVYEYHVTRGWPSPDHYVSRQPHKILFGARQLNETGFIADLGSYWAAWNDCAITVKDETGPLLLLETVPGMRYRSRRNHQDEKAARQYFRNMVEAHANGSLDQPILPDLAGVDAAQVLQFQHSLRFITEDELRDLDLTSPLGAGQNGKVFKATWKKPRNILVRPRDEKEVVDVVLKEVIPRQGSAEEALKKLIKEMYLTHISLGAQPTGCVPFLGVARLSGVQQEPGKQSSSPTDKYYLVSELATEGSLMDFLERELQSLPFFQAWDKTITAMSNIGAGLDTLHRHNVLHRDLHDENILVTRREFQNDPAFPFEHQYLLSDIGEGKILNPSANPDGPSDHYASYGNPQYRAPEISGPFGWTKAADVWAFGIICVKILTTRHSTCGAASRIPSRVLDALETNHPDKDFSPLSPDLEFLIPLSLKHVLEPCFRHVPEERPDAHKVTLSLNEVSQEFTAEDNEQMEKNTEVKWTYWNWYETIETGLKGKEREMSGCNAEVDRNLDEVHEVDLNNAPSLD
;
A
#
# COMPACT_ATOMS: atom_id res chain seq x y z
N MET A 1 12.54 -10.40 42.98
CA MET A 1 13.27 -10.14 41.73
C MET A 1 12.54 -10.91 40.65
N TYR A 2 11.69 -10.25 39.87
CA TYR A 2 10.91 -10.92 38.82
C TYR A 2 11.85 -11.24 37.66
N LYS A 3 12.20 -12.51 37.47
CA LYS A 3 12.90 -12.97 36.27
C LYS A 3 11.84 -13.48 35.30
N LEU A 4 11.47 -12.67 34.31
CA LEU A 4 10.62 -13.11 33.22
C LEU A 4 11.44 -14.02 32.30
N ARG A 5 11.12 -15.32 32.33
CA ARG A 5 11.62 -16.28 31.35
C ARG A 5 10.60 -16.36 30.23
N ILE A 6 11.01 -16.01 29.01
CA ILE A 6 10.14 -16.03 27.84
C ILE A 6 10.56 -17.21 26.99
N ALA A 7 9.62 -18.12 26.72
CA ALA A 7 9.91 -19.38 26.06
C ALA A 7 10.49 -19.24 24.64
N ALA A 8 10.35 -18.05 24.03
CA ALA A 8 10.84 -17.74 22.68
C ALA A 8 12.24 -17.10 22.62
N LEU A 9 12.84 -16.75 23.77
CA LEU A 9 14.17 -16.13 23.84
C LEU A 9 15.06 -16.93 24.79
N ASP A 10 16.23 -17.36 24.31
CA ASP A 10 17.25 -18.07 25.12
C ASP A 10 17.98 -17.17 26.14
N HIS A 11 17.52 -15.92 26.31
CA HIS A 11 18.11 -14.93 27.21
C HIS A 11 17.06 -14.36 28.17
N TYR A 12 17.49 -14.15 29.42
CA TYR A 12 16.67 -13.45 30.43
C TYR A 12 16.62 -11.98 30.09
N ILE A 13 15.41 -11.43 30.04
CA ILE A 13 15.25 -9.99 30.07
C ILE A 13 15.57 -9.52 31.50
N GLU A 14 16.38 -8.48 31.64
CA GLU A 14 16.53 -7.78 32.92
C GLU A 14 15.16 -7.31 33.44
N ASP A 15 15.06 -7.04 34.74
CA ASP A 15 13.80 -6.65 35.38
C ASP A 15 13.07 -5.56 34.55
N PRO A 16 11.84 -5.79 34.05
CA PRO A 16 11.15 -4.82 33.19
C PRO A 16 10.96 -3.45 33.85
N ARG A 17 10.98 -3.41 35.19
CA ARG A 17 10.96 -2.17 35.99
C ARG A 17 12.17 -1.27 35.76
N SER A 18 13.25 -1.78 35.17
CA SER A 18 14.43 -1.01 34.77
C SER A 18 14.21 -0.21 33.49
N TYR A 19 13.24 -0.62 32.67
CA TYR A 19 12.93 0.00 31.37
C TYR A 19 11.60 0.76 31.40
N ILE A 20 10.66 0.30 32.22
CA ILE A 20 9.29 0.81 32.31
C ILE A 20 9.01 1.30 33.72
N ARG A 21 8.24 2.39 33.83
CA ARG A 21 7.81 2.90 35.13
C ARG A 21 6.81 1.98 35.81
N TYR A 22 7.00 1.73 37.10
CA TYR A 22 6.03 1.06 37.95
C TYR A 22 5.07 2.08 38.58
N ILE A 23 3.76 1.86 38.48
CA ILE A 23 2.74 2.62 39.20
C ILE A 23 2.11 1.69 40.23
N PRO A 24 2.18 2.00 41.55
CA PRO A 24 1.55 1.20 42.58
C PRO A 24 0.04 1.10 42.35
N TRP A 25 -0.54 -0.09 42.55
CA TRP A 25 -1.95 -0.33 42.29
C TRP A 25 -2.86 0.55 43.16
N GLU A 26 -2.42 0.87 44.37
CA GLU A 26 -3.10 1.76 45.31
C GLU A 26 -3.20 3.22 44.85
N GLU A 27 -2.39 3.65 43.88
CA GLU A 27 -2.49 4.97 43.25
C GLU A 27 -3.53 5.01 42.11
N LEU A 28 -4.07 3.85 41.74
CA LEU A 28 -5.01 3.69 40.64
C LEU A 28 -6.45 3.59 41.15
N ALA A 29 -7.37 4.28 40.50
CA ALA A 29 -8.80 4.21 40.78
C ALA A 29 -9.52 3.45 39.66
N SER A 30 -10.23 2.37 39.98
CA SER A 30 -11.07 1.66 39.01
C SER A 30 -12.18 2.54 38.47
N THR A 31 -12.56 2.36 37.21
CA THR A 31 -13.69 3.04 36.59
C THR A 31 -14.39 2.11 35.59
N SER A 32 -15.65 2.42 35.27
CA SER A 32 -16.47 1.65 34.33
C SER A 32 -16.57 2.33 32.97
N ASP A 33 -16.91 1.55 31.94
CA ASP A 33 -17.17 2.07 30.59
C ASP A 33 -18.31 3.11 30.61
N GLU A 34 -19.37 2.87 31.40
CA GLU A 34 -20.50 3.79 31.50
C GLU A 34 -20.11 5.15 32.08
N GLU A 35 -19.28 5.18 33.12
CA GLU A 35 -18.76 6.41 33.73
C GLU A 35 -17.89 7.20 32.75
N LEU A 36 -17.05 6.50 31.99
CA LEU A 36 -16.15 7.09 31.01
C LEU A 36 -16.91 7.65 29.80
N GLN A 37 -17.89 6.91 29.28
CA GLN A 37 -18.75 7.39 28.19
C GLN A 37 -19.58 8.61 28.63
N CYS A 38 -20.10 8.60 29.87
CA CYS A 38 -20.81 9.74 30.45
C CYS A 38 -19.91 10.98 30.64
N SER A 39 -18.59 10.80 30.69
CA SER A 39 -17.61 11.88 30.69
C SER A 39 -17.33 12.44 29.29
N GLY A 40 -17.85 11.81 28.23
CA GLY A 40 -17.62 12.19 26.84
C GLY A 40 -16.36 11.59 26.22
N LEU A 41 -15.74 10.60 26.86
CA LEU A 41 -14.56 9.92 26.34
C LEU A 41 -14.99 8.81 25.37
N ASN A 42 -14.40 8.80 24.17
CA ASN A 42 -14.61 7.73 23.21
C ASN A 42 -13.62 6.58 23.48
N LEU A 43 -14.14 5.45 23.97
CA LEU A 43 -13.37 4.23 24.25
C LEU A 43 -13.24 3.29 23.06
N ASP A 44 -13.91 3.58 21.95
CA ASP A 44 -13.79 2.75 20.75
C ASP A 44 -12.41 3.00 20.13
N ILE A 45 -11.56 1.98 20.19
CA ILE A 45 -10.22 2.01 19.60
C ILE A 45 -10.32 1.33 18.23
N PRO A 46 -10.18 2.06 17.12
CA PRO A 46 -10.29 1.48 15.80
C PRO A 46 -9.23 0.39 15.62
N PHE A 47 -9.60 -0.69 14.92
CA PHE A 47 -8.75 -1.85 14.63
C PHE A 47 -8.34 -2.73 15.82
N SER A 48 -8.90 -2.50 17.02
CA SER A 48 -8.53 -3.23 18.24
C SER A 48 -9.21 -4.60 18.41
N GLN A 49 -9.84 -5.15 17.37
CA GLN A 49 -10.54 -6.45 17.45
C GLN A 49 -9.58 -7.55 17.97
N GLY A 50 -9.95 -8.18 19.08
CA GLY A 50 -9.14 -9.22 19.74
C GLY A 50 -8.21 -8.74 20.86
N SER A 51 -8.19 -7.44 21.17
CA SER A 51 -7.34 -6.86 22.20
C SER A 51 -8.13 -6.56 23.49
N GLU A 52 -8.36 -7.58 24.32
CA GLU A 52 -9.18 -7.45 25.53
C GLU A 52 -8.42 -6.70 26.63
N THR A 53 -8.98 -5.59 27.12
CA THR A 53 -8.55 -4.95 28.37
C THR A 53 -9.19 -5.69 29.54
N THR A 54 -8.42 -6.01 30.57
CA THR A 54 -8.97 -6.67 31.78
C THR A 54 -9.79 -5.71 32.63
N SER A 55 -9.43 -4.41 32.62
CA SER A 55 -10.15 -3.34 33.34
C SER A 55 -9.62 -1.96 32.95
N TRP A 56 -10.42 -0.93 33.18
CA TRP A 56 -10.00 0.47 33.12
C TRP A 56 -9.61 1.03 34.49
N VAL A 57 -8.53 1.80 34.52
CA VAL A 57 -8.03 2.46 35.73
C VAL A 57 -7.61 3.91 35.45
N LEU A 58 -7.90 4.79 36.42
CA LEU A 58 -7.52 6.19 36.40
C LEU A 58 -6.33 6.41 37.31
N TRP A 59 -5.35 7.16 36.83
CA TRP A 59 -4.22 7.61 37.63
C TRP A 59 -4.21 9.14 37.75
N SER A 60 -3.92 9.62 38.96
CA SER A 60 -3.74 11.04 39.25
C SER A 60 -2.26 11.30 39.52
N PRO A 61 -1.48 11.77 38.53
CA PRO A 61 -0.06 11.96 38.70
C PRO A 61 0.23 12.97 39.81
N PRO A 62 1.28 12.76 40.61
CA PRO A 62 1.59 13.60 41.78
C PRO A 62 1.95 15.05 41.43
N LEU A 63 2.36 15.32 40.18
CA LEU A 63 2.59 16.66 39.66
C LEU A 63 2.01 16.78 38.25
N PRO A 64 1.48 17.96 37.83
CA PRO A 64 0.99 18.17 36.47
C PRO A 64 2.04 17.86 35.39
N GLY A 65 3.31 18.15 35.67
CA GLY A 65 4.48 17.84 34.84
C GLY A 65 4.81 16.34 34.72
N PHE A 66 4.20 15.48 35.55
CA PHE A 66 4.55 14.06 35.67
C PHE A 66 3.74 13.17 34.72
N ALA A 67 2.51 13.58 34.38
CA ALA A 67 1.78 13.10 33.20
C ALA A 67 2.66 13.23 31.95
N TRP A 68 3.41 14.35 31.89
CA TRP A 68 4.60 14.69 31.10
C TRP A 68 5.43 13.53 30.55
N ASN A 69 5.70 12.56 31.42
CA ASN A 69 6.64 11.49 31.16
C ASN A 69 5.98 10.20 30.67
N HIS A 70 4.66 10.18 30.52
CA HIS A 70 3.87 9.05 30.00
C HIS A 70 3.29 9.35 28.60
N HIS A 71 3.97 10.22 27.84
CA HIS A 71 3.40 10.82 26.65
C HIS A 71 3.59 10.02 25.38
N PHE A 72 2.42 9.72 24.79
CA PHE A 72 2.02 10.02 23.41
C PHE A 72 3.16 9.97 22.41
N ARG A 73 3.32 8.84 21.73
CA ARG A 73 4.18 8.73 20.53
C ARG A 73 3.59 9.50 19.33
N SER A 74 3.58 10.81 19.41
CA SER A 74 3.56 11.69 18.25
C SER A 74 4.99 12.08 17.86
N ASP A 75 5.15 12.92 16.85
CA ASP A 75 6.40 13.67 16.73
C ASP A 75 6.52 14.72 17.86
N ASP A 76 7.75 15.20 18.10
CA ASP A 76 8.09 16.14 19.17
C ASP A 76 7.24 17.42 19.15
N GLU A 77 6.74 17.79 17.97
CA GLU A 77 6.03 19.05 17.73
C GLU A 77 4.60 18.98 18.21
N VAL A 78 3.93 17.86 17.94
CA VAL A 78 2.60 17.60 18.51
C VAL A 78 2.69 17.61 20.03
N TYR A 79 3.75 17.04 20.61
CA TYR A 79 3.98 17.10 22.06
C TYR A 79 4.18 18.54 22.56
N GLU A 80 5.09 19.29 21.92
CA GLU A 80 5.35 20.69 22.27
C GLU A 80 4.08 21.55 22.18
N TYR A 81 3.24 21.33 21.16
CA TYR A 81 1.97 22.03 21.02
C TYR A 81 1.05 21.83 22.23
N HIS A 82 0.88 20.58 22.69
CA HIS A 82 0.03 20.31 23.86
C HIS A 82 0.58 20.98 25.13
N VAL A 83 1.89 20.91 25.36
CA VAL A 83 2.56 21.51 26.53
C VAL A 83 2.40 23.04 26.52
N THR A 84 2.73 23.67 25.40
CA THR A 84 2.79 25.14 25.28
C THR A 84 1.41 25.78 25.25
N ARG A 85 0.40 25.10 24.69
CA ARG A 85 -0.98 25.61 24.60
C ARG A 85 -1.86 25.20 25.79
N GLY A 86 -1.40 24.27 26.62
CA GLY A 86 -2.21 23.73 27.71
C GLY A 86 -3.48 23.04 27.22
N TRP A 87 -3.45 22.48 26.00
CA TRP A 87 -4.60 21.81 25.41
C TRP A 87 -4.71 20.37 25.93
N PRO A 88 -5.76 20.00 26.69
CA PRO A 88 -5.97 18.62 27.10
C PRO A 88 -6.42 17.80 25.89
N SER A 89 -5.55 16.89 25.42
CA SER A 89 -5.85 16.03 24.26
C SER A 89 -7.13 15.21 24.50
N PRO A 90 -8.07 15.12 23.53
CA PRO A 90 -9.36 14.45 23.71
C PRO A 90 -9.29 12.99 24.15
N ASP A 91 -8.18 12.31 23.83
CA ASP A 91 -7.95 10.91 24.16
C ASP A 91 -7.07 10.70 25.40
N HIS A 92 -6.44 11.76 25.94
CA HIS A 92 -5.42 11.61 26.99
C HIS A 92 -5.95 11.84 28.40
N TYR A 93 -6.97 12.70 28.53
CA TYR A 93 -7.59 13.06 29.80
C TYR A 93 -9.09 12.81 29.78
N VAL A 94 -9.65 12.52 30.96
CA VAL A 94 -11.10 12.50 31.14
C VAL A 94 -11.62 13.93 31.02
N SER A 95 -12.54 14.21 30.08
CA SER A 95 -12.99 15.56 29.68
C SER A 95 -13.51 16.45 30.83
N ARG A 96 -13.93 15.84 31.96
CA ARG A 96 -14.37 16.56 33.18
C ARG A 96 -13.31 16.66 34.29
N GLN A 97 -12.15 16.01 34.13
CA GLN A 97 -11.05 15.95 35.10
C GLN A 97 -9.70 15.99 34.37
N PRO A 98 -9.26 17.16 33.87
CA PRO A 98 -8.11 17.34 32.96
C PRO A 98 -6.72 17.04 33.55
N HIS A 99 -6.65 16.25 34.63
CA HIS A 99 -5.42 15.80 35.29
C HIS A 99 -5.41 14.30 35.54
N LYS A 100 -6.47 13.57 35.18
CA LYS A 100 -6.51 12.11 35.32
C LYS A 100 -6.26 11.44 33.98
N ILE A 101 -5.28 10.55 33.96
CA ILE A 101 -4.95 9.74 32.79
C ILE A 101 -5.71 8.42 32.91
N LEU A 102 -6.35 8.01 31.80
CA LEU A 102 -7.00 6.72 31.70
C LEU A 102 -6.04 5.68 31.11
N PHE A 103 -5.89 4.56 31.80
CA PHE A 103 -5.15 3.39 31.34
C PHE A 103 -6.08 2.19 31.16
N GLY A 104 -5.88 1.46 30.07
CA GLY A 104 -6.32 0.07 29.93
C GLY A 104 -5.28 -0.85 30.59
N ALA A 105 -5.71 -1.74 31.48
CA ALA A 105 -4.86 -2.78 32.05
C ALA A 105 -4.98 -4.08 31.24
N ARG A 106 -3.84 -4.72 30.95
CA ARG A 106 -3.75 -6.05 30.31
C ARG A 106 -2.71 -6.93 30.98
N GLN A 107 -2.85 -8.25 30.93
CA GLN A 107 -1.79 -9.12 31.44
C GLN A 107 -0.56 -9.03 30.54
N LEU A 108 0.62 -8.79 31.12
CA LEU A 108 1.84 -8.49 30.35
C LEU A 108 2.21 -9.61 29.37
N ASN A 109 2.02 -10.87 29.76
CA ASN A 109 2.30 -12.06 28.96
C ASN A 109 1.36 -12.24 27.75
N GLU A 110 0.22 -11.55 27.72
CA GLU A 110 -0.74 -11.58 26.60
C GLU A 110 -0.44 -10.48 25.56
N THR A 111 0.56 -9.64 25.80
CA THR A 111 0.90 -8.49 24.94
C THR A 111 2.13 -8.77 24.06
N GLY A 112 2.17 -8.17 22.86
CA GLY A 112 3.35 -8.19 21.97
C GLY A 112 4.57 -7.43 22.53
N PHE A 113 4.38 -6.67 23.61
CA PHE A 113 5.39 -5.86 24.30
C PHE A 113 6.72 -6.60 24.55
N ILE A 114 6.62 -7.86 24.97
CA ILE A 114 7.76 -8.67 25.33
C ILE A 114 8.62 -9.05 24.12
N ALA A 115 7.99 -9.35 22.97
CA ALA A 115 8.70 -9.64 21.74
C ALA A 115 9.39 -8.38 21.19
N ASP A 116 8.76 -7.22 21.36
CA ASP A 116 9.24 -5.94 20.86
C ASP A 116 10.32 -5.29 21.74
N LEU A 117 10.62 -5.84 22.93
CA LEU A 117 11.52 -5.22 23.90
C LEU A 117 12.94 -4.99 23.36
N GLY A 118 13.40 -5.79 22.38
CA GLY A 118 14.66 -5.55 21.67
C GLY A 118 14.69 -4.23 20.89
N SER A 119 13.51 -3.69 20.57
CA SER A 119 13.28 -2.40 19.91
C SER A 119 12.51 -1.41 20.79
N TYR A 120 12.53 -1.62 22.13
CA TYR A 120 11.64 -1.00 23.13
C TYR A 120 11.38 0.50 22.95
N TRP A 121 12.43 1.29 22.75
CA TRP A 121 12.32 2.74 22.54
C TRP A 121 11.57 3.11 21.25
N ALA A 122 11.59 2.25 20.24
CA ALA A 122 10.93 2.43 18.96
C ALA A 122 9.50 1.86 18.92
N ALA A 123 8.97 1.31 20.02
CA ALA A 123 7.68 0.61 19.97
C ALA A 123 6.68 0.99 21.09
N TRP A 124 7.11 1.33 22.32
CA TRP A 124 6.19 1.34 23.48
C TRP A 124 6.43 2.44 24.54
N ASN A 125 6.73 3.69 24.14
CA ASN A 125 7.04 4.80 25.07
C ASN A 125 5.87 5.30 25.97
N ASP A 126 4.70 4.65 25.95
CA ASP A 126 3.45 5.16 26.57
C ASP A 126 2.85 4.15 27.56
N CYS A 127 3.72 3.44 28.31
CA CYS A 127 3.29 2.33 29.16
C CYS A 127 3.86 2.42 30.57
N ALA A 128 3.08 1.90 31.53
CA ALA A 128 3.53 1.62 32.88
C ALA A 128 3.22 0.16 33.22
N ILE A 129 3.82 -0.38 34.27
CA ILE A 129 3.46 -1.68 34.80
C ILE A 129 2.93 -1.57 36.22
N THR A 130 2.02 -2.46 36.60
CA THR A 130 1.46 -2.54 37.95
C THR A 130 1.17 -3.98 38.33
N VAL A 131 0.95 -4.23 39.62
CA VAL A 131 0.52 -5.54 40.13
C VAL A 131 -0.58 -5.30 41.16
N LYS A 132 -1.72 -5.97 41.01
CA LYS A 132 -2.91 -5.77 41.85
C LYS A 132 -2.72 -6.27 43.29
N ASP A 133 -1.96 -7.34 43.47
CA ASP A 133 -1.56 -7.91 44.75
C ASP A 133 -0.18 -8.56 44.61
N GLU A 134 0.57 -8.78 45.69
CA GLU A 134 1.97 -9.27 45.63
C GLU A 134 2.15 -10.61 44.87
N THR A 135 1.07 -11.35 44.66
CA THR A 135 1.02 -12.65 43.97
C THR A 135 0.36 -12.61 42.59
N GLY A 136 -0.17 -11.46 42.20
CA GLY A 136 -1.01 -11.31 41.02
C GLY A 136 -0.22 -11.25 39.71
N PRO A 137 -0.90 -11.34 38.56
CA PRO A 137 -0.25 -11.18 37.27
C PRO A 137 0.31 -9.76 37.14
N LEU A 138 1.47 -9.65 36.49
CA LEU A 138 2.02 -8.36 36.12
C LEU A 138 1.14 -7.76 35.01
N LEU A 139 0.61 -6.57 35.25
CA LEU A 139 -0.26 -5.87 34.32
C LEU A 139 0.51 -4.77 33.60
N LEU A 140 0.31 -4.67 32.28
CA LEU A 140 0.70 -3.52 31.46
C LEU A 140 -0.43 -2.49 31.49
N LEU A 141 -0.09 -1.25 31.80
CA LEU A 141 -0.97 -0.08 31.75
C LEU A 141 -0.70 0.66 30.45
N GLU A 142 -1.71 0.75 29.60
CA GLU A 142 -1.66 1.38 28.29
C GLU A 142 -2.58 2.60 28.24
N THR A 143 -2.05 3.78 27.91
CA THR A 143 -2.90 4.97 27.71
C THR A 143 -3.79 4.79 26.47
N VAL A 144 -4.98 5.40 26.45
CA VAL A 144 -5.88 5.38 25.28
C VAL A 144 -5.19 5.86 24.00
N PRO A 145 -4.43 6.97 23.99
CA PRO A 145 -3.72 7.40 22.79
C PRO A 145 -2.65 6.41 22.34
N GLY A 146 -1.91 5.81 23.29
CA GLY A 146 -0.91 4.78 22.98
C GLY A 146 -1.54 3.55 22.33
N MET A 147 -2.71 3.13 22.81
CA MET A 147 -3.46 2.04 22.19
C MET A 147 -3.94 2.41 20.78
N ARG A 148 -4.50 3.62 20.57
CA ARG A 148 -4.88 4.12 19.24
C ARG A 148 -3.68 4.15 18.29
N TYR A 149 -2.52 4.63 18.74
CA TYR A 149 -1.29 4.68 17.96
C TYR A 149 -0.86 3.29 17.49
N ARG A 150 -0.75 2.32 18.41
CA ARG A 150 -0.31 0.96 18.10
C ARG A 150 -1.29 0.22 17.21
N SER A 151 -2.59 0.37 17.48
CA SER A 151 -3.63 -0.23 16.66
C SER A 151 -3.54 0.24 15.20
N ARG A 152 -3.37 1.55 14.99
CA ARG A 152 -3.16 2.14 13.66
C ARG A 152 -1.84 1.70 13.03
N ARG A 153 -0.73 1.72 13.78
CA ARG A 153 0.59 1.28 13.28
C ARG A 153 0.56 -0.17 12.79
N ASN A 154 -0.14 -1.05 13.49
CA ASN A 154 -0.22 -2.47 13.15
C ASN A 154 -1.13 -2.74 11.94
N HIS A 155 -2.19 -1.95 11.77
CA HIS A 155 -3.10 -2.09 10.63
C HIS A 155 -2.66 -1.32 9.37
N GLN A 156 -1.91 -0.24 9.56
CA GLN A 156 -1.38 0.62 8.50
C GLN A 156 0.14 0.66 8.67
N ASP A 157 0.69 1.83 9.01
CA ASP A 157 2.11 1.98 9.32
C ASP A 157 2.35 3.08 10.37
N GLU A 158 3.63 3.29 10.69
CA GLU A 158 4.04 4.29 11.67
C GLU A 158 3.73 5.73 11.24
N LYS A 159 3.82 6.04 9.94
CA LYS A 159 3.62 7.38 9.39
C LYS A 159 2.13 7.75 9.41
N ALA A 160 1.23 6.81 9.11
CA ALA A 160 -0.21 6.96 9.27
C ALA A 160 -0.60 7.21 10.74
N ALA A 161 -0.03 6.44 11.67
CA ALA A 161 -0.29 6.61 13.10
C ALA A 161 0.16 8.00 13.61
N ARG A 162 1.31 8.51 13.15
CA ARG A 162 1.76 9.88 13.46
C ARG A 162 0.86 10.94 12.81
N GLN A 163 0.45 10.73 11.57
CA GLN A 163 -0.39 11.67 10.82
C GLN A 163 -1.76 11.89 11.48
N TYR A 164 -2.36 10.84 12.05
CA TYR A 164 -3.61 10.92 12.82
C TYR A 164 -3.53 12.01 13.90
N PHE A 165 -2.48 11.99 14.71
CA PHE A 165 -2.32 12.93 15.82
C PHE A 165 -1.95 14.34 15.35
N ARG A 166 -1.16 14.46 14.28
CA ARG A 166 -0.85 15.74 13.66
C ARG A 166 -2.12 16.42 13.11
N ASN A 167 -2.93 15.68 12.35
CA ASN A 167 -4.20 16.17 11.83
C ASN A 167 -5.16 16.60 12.96
N MET A 168 -5.17 15.88 14.08
CA MET A 168 -5.97 16.23 15.25
C MET A 168 -5.53 17.59 15.87
N VAL A 169 -4.22 17.80 16.04
CA VAL A 169 -3.65 19.09 16.51
C VAL A 169 -3.97 20.22 15.53
N GLU A 170 -3.77 20.01 14.23
CA GLU A 170 -4.04 21.01 13.21
C GLU A 170 -5.54 21.36 13.15
N ALA A 171 -6.43 20.37 13.26
CA ALA A 171 -7.87 20.58 13.31
C ALA A 171 -8.27 21.39 14.55
N HIS A 172 -7.65 21.13 15.71
CA HIS A 172 -7.88 21.94 16.90
C HIS A 172 -7.43 23.38 16.69
N ALA A 173 -6.22 23.59 16.20
CA ALA A 173 -5.66 24.92 16.01
C ALA A 173 -6.44 25.78 15.02
N ASN A 174 -7.08 25.14 14.03
CA ASN A 174 -7.92 25.79 13.04
C ASN A 174 -9.41 25.83 13.42
N GLY A 175 -9.80 25.32 14.59
CA GLY A 175 -11.19 25.32 15.07
C GLY A 175 -12.13 24.36 14.33
N SER A 176 -11.58 23.34 13.66
CA SER A 176 -12.34 22.35 12.88
C SER A 176 -12.40 20.96 13.54
N LEU A 177 -11.80 20.77 14.72
CA LEU A 177 -11.74 19.47 15.41
C LEU A 177 -13.13 18.83 15.64
N ASP A 178 -14.11 19.64 16.04
CA ASP A 178 -15.47 19.17 16.35
C ASP A 178 -16.38 19.13 15.13
N GLN A 179 -15.88 19.44 13.93
CA GLN A 179 -16.68 19.34 12.72
C GLN A 179 -16.92 17.85 12.39
N PRO A 180 -18.17 17.43 12.18
CA PRO A 180 -18.48 16.05 11.79
C PRO A 180 -17.99 15.82 10.35
N ILE A 181 -16.76 15.31 10.20
CA ILE A 181 -16.15 15.05 8.88
C ILE A 181 -16.81 13.84 8.16
N LEU A 182 -17.50 12.97 8.90
CA LEU A 182 -17.96 11.65 8.44
C LEU A 182 -19.42 11.28 8.79
N PRO A 183 -20.06 11.78 9.87
CA PRO A 183 -21.47 11.48 10.15
C PRO A 183 -22.46 11.92 9.05
N ASP A 184 -22.05 12.82 8.15
CA ASP A 184 -22.85 13.29 7.00
C ASP A 184 -22.84 12.30 5.81
N LEU A 185 -21.98 11.27 5.82
CA LEU A 185 -22.04 10.15 4.87
C LEU A 185 -23.14 9.17 5.31
N ALA A 186 -24.39 9.53 5.00
CA ALA A 186 -25.58 8.78 5.42
C ALA A 186 -25.50 7.27 5.09
N GLY A 187 -25.33 6.41 6.10
CA GLY A 187 -25.35 4.94 5.93
C GLY A 187 -23.99 4.23 6.11
N VAL A 188 -22.94 4.93 6.52
CA VAL A 188 -21.67 4.30 6.96
C VAL A 188 -21.84 3.77 8.39
N ASP A 189 -21.35 2.56 8.67
CA ASP A 189 -21.27 2.03 10.03
C ASP A 189 -20.37 2.91 10.92
N ALA A 190 -20.80 3.21 12.14
CA ALA A 190 -20.06 4.05 13.09
C ALA A 190 -18.63 3.52 13.34
N ALA A 191 -18.46 2.19 13.33
CA ALA A 191 -17.15 1.57 13.47
C ALA A 191 -16.22 1.81 12.26
N GLN A 192 -16.76 2.02 11.06
CA GLN A 192 -15.98 2.39 9.88
C GLN A 192 -15.61 3.88 9.91
N VAL A 193 -16.53 4.75 10.32
CA VAL A 193 -16.27 6.19 10.50
C VAL A 193 -15.08 6.44 11.43
N LEU A 194 -15.02 5.71 12.54
CA LEU A 194 -13.94 5.82 13.53
C LEU A 194 -12.54 5.52 12.94
N GLN A 195 -12.46 4.67 11.92
CA GLN A 195 -11.18 4.29 11.29
C GLN A 195 -10.58 5.47 10.50
N PHE A 196 -11.44 6.30 9.90
CA PHE A 196 -11.03 7.48 9.12
C PHE A 196 -10.87 8.75 9.96
N GLN A 197 -11.43 8.79 11.17
CA GLN A 197 -11.40 9.97 12.04
C GLN A 197 -9.95 10.46 12.23
N HIS A 198 -9.73 11.77 12.01
CA HIS A 198 -8.43 12.45 12.02
C HIS A 198 -7.35 11.85 11.08
N SER A 199 -7.61 10.78 10.35
CA SER A 199 -6.68 10.23 9.35
C SER A 199 -7.04 10.69 7.94
N LEU A 200 -8.31 11.02 7.69
CA LEU A 200 -8.82 11.61 6.46
C LEU A 200 -9.08 13.10 6.64
N ARG A 201 -8.63 13.94 5.69
CA ARG A 201 -8.94 15.38 5.67
C ARG A 201 -10.20 15.64 4.85
N PHE A 202 -11.01 16.58 5.31
CA PHE A 202 -12.11 17.14 4.53
C PHE A 202 -11.66 18.46 3.92
N ILE A 203 -11.67 18.53 2.59
CA ILE A 203 -11.27 19.71 1.83
C ILE A 203 -12.54 20.46 1.47
N THR A 204 -12.67 21.67 2.00
CA THR A 204 -13.86 22.50 1.76
C THR A 204 -13.75 23.23 0.42
N GLU A 205 -14.90 23.65 -0.11
CA GLU A 205 -14.95 24.35 -1.41
C GLU A 205 -14.12 25.65 -1.41
N ASP A 206 -14.02 26.36 -0.27
CA ASP A 206 -13.23 27.58 -0.13
C ASP A 206 -11.71 27.35 -0.10
N GLU A 207 -11.26 26.12 0.15
CA GLU A 207 -9.86 25.73 0.05
C GLU A 207 -9.44 25.38 -1.38
N LEU A 208 -10.40 25.14 -2.28
CA LEU A 208 -10.16 24.79 -3.67
C LEU A 208 -10.19 26.05 -4.57
N ARG A 209 -9.26 26.09 -5.51
CA ARG A 209 -9.13 27.15 -6.52
C ARG A 209 -9.02 26.55 -7.90
N ASP A 210 -9.34 27.35 -8.91
CA ASP A 210 -9.24 26.98 -10.33
C ASP A 210 -10.03 25.71 -10.70
N LEU A 211 -11.04 25.35 -9.91
CA LEU A 211 -11.87 24.19 -10.13
C LEU A 211 -12.94 24.49 -11.19
N ASP A 212 -12.84 23.82 -12.33
CA ASP A 212 -13.86 23.84 -13.38
C ASP A 212 -14.56 22.47 -13.48
N LEU A 213 -15.75 22.37 -12.89
CA LEU A 213 -16.60 21.16 -12.94
C LEU A 213 -17.25 20.93 -14.32
N THR A 214 -17.10 21.85 -15.27
CA THR A 214 -17.67 21.73 -16.62
C THR A 214 -16.72 21.05 -17.61
N SER A 215 -15.41 21.07 -17.34
CA SER A 215 -14.38 20.50 -18.21
C SER A 215 -13.54 19.45 -17.46
N PRO A 216 -14.00 18.18 -17.38
CA PRO A 216 -13.23 17.11 -16.76
C PRO A 216 -11.92 16.85 -17.54
N LEU A 217 -10.84 16.55 -16.82
CA LEU A 217 -9.58 16.04 -17.39
C LEU A 217 -9.80 14.70 -18.11
N GLY A 218 -10.68 13.87 -17.56
CA GLY A 218 -11.04 12.57 -18.09
C GLY A 218 -12.40 12.13 -17.56
N ALA A 219 -13.14 11.37 -18.37
CA ALA A 219 -14.40 10.77 -18.00
C ALA A 219 -14.42 9.31 -18.44
N GLY A 220 -14.63 8.41 -17.49
CA GLY A 220 -14.66 6.96 -17.73
C GLY A 220 -15.76 6.26 -16.96
N GLN A 221 -15.73 4.92 -16.98
CA GLN A 221 -16.72 4.09 -16.28
C GLN A 221 -16.67 4.24 -14.75
N ASN A 222 -15.57 4.76 -14.20
CA ASN A 222 -15.36 4.98 -12.77
C ASN A 222 -15.68 6.40 -12.31
N GLY A 223 -16.12 7.27 -13.22
CA GLY A 223 -16.52 8.65 -12.93
C GLY A 223 -15.70 9.69 -13.71
N LYS A 224 -15.77 10.93 -13.23
CA LYS A 224 -15.10 12.09 -13.85
C LYS A 224 -13.95 12.55 -12.97
N VAL A 225 -12.87 12.99 -13.60
CA VAL A 225 -11.70 13.54 -12.93
C VAL A 225 -11.57 15.02 -13.28
N PHE A 226 -11.40 15.86 -12.27
CA PHE A 226 -11.26 17.31 -12.42
C PHE A 226 -9.92 17.78 -11.87
N LYS A 227 -9.33 18.81 -12.47
CA LYS A 227 -8.16 19.49 -11.92
C LYS A 227 -8.60 20.61 -11.00
N ALA A 228 -7.89 20.81 -9.90
CA ALA A 228 -7.97 22.01 -9.09
C ALA A 228 -6.64 22.31 -8.42
N THR A 229 -6.60 23.42 -7.71
CA THR A 229 -5.51 23.82 -6.84
C THR A 229 -6.02 23.83 -5.41
N TRP A 230 -5.40 23.07 -4.50
CA TRP A 230 -5.75 23.08 -3.08
C TRP A 230 -4.81 24.00 -2.31
N LYS A 231 -5.37 24.98 -1.63
CA LYS A 231 -4.64 25.80 -0.67
C LYS A 231 -4.74 25.15 0.71
N LYS A 232 -3.64 24.54 1.15
CA LYS A 232 -3.59 23.87 2.45
C LYS A 232 -3.84 24.87 3.59
N PRO A 233 -4.51 24.44 4.68
CA PRO A 233 -4.50 25.18 5.93
C PRO A 233 -3.07 25.49 6.36
N ARG A 234 -2.86 26.64 7.01
CA ARG A 234 -1.53 27.00 7.52
C ARG A 234 -1.03 25.92 8.46
N ASN A 235 0.17 25.42 8.18
CA ASN A 235 0.84 24.50 9.09
C ASN A 235 1.17 25.27 10.38
N ILE A 236 0.67 24.77 11.50
CA ILE A 236 0.87 25.37 12.83
C ILE A 236 2.07 24.77 13.56
N LEU A 237 2.62 23.67 13.05
CA LEU A 237 3.80 22.99 13.58
C LEU A 237 5.05 23.38 12.78
N VAL A 238 6.19 23.50 13.48
CA VAL A 238 7.37 24.25 13.01
C VAL A 238 8.15 23.54 11.92
N ARG A 239 8.26 22.21 11.92
CA ARG A 239 8.89 21.43 10.85
C ARG A 239 7.92 21.43 9.69
N PRO A 240 8.23 22.17 8.62
CA PRO A 240 7.67 21.83 7.34
C PRO A 240 8.30 20.48 7.00
N ARG A 241 7.50 19.46 6.71
CA ARG A 241 7.85 18.76 5.47
C ARG A 241 7.72 19.82 4.39
N ASP A 242 8.59 19.83 3.38
CA ASP A 242 8.57 20.79 2.26
C ASP A 242 7.26 20.72 1.46
N GLU A 243 6.15 20.99 2.13
CA GLU A 243 4.79 20.86 1.65
C GLU A 243 4.43 22.23 1.15
N LYS A 244 4.35 22.33 -0.17
CA LYS A 244 3.87 23.52 -0.87
C LYS A 244 2.55 23.95 -0.20
N GLU A 245 2.44 25.22 0.21
CA GLU A 245 1.19 25.80 0.75
C GLU A 245 0.02 25.66 -0.23
N VAL A 246 0.37 25.50 -1.51
CA VAL A 246 -0.53 25.33 -2.65
C VAL A 246 -0.11 24.05 -3.39
N VAL A 247 -1.05 23.13 -3.55
CA VAL A 247 -0.82 21.83 -4.18
C VAL A 247 -1.79 21.66 -5.35
N ASP A 248 -1.28 21.28 -6.51
CA ASP A 248 -2.12 20.86 -7.63
C ASP A 248 -2.76 19.51 -7.30
N VAL A 249 -4.09 19.43 -7.41
CA VAL A 249 -4.86 18.25 -7.03
C VAL A 249 -5.78 17.79 -8.14
N VAL A 250 -6.15 16.52 -8.06
CA VAL A 250 -7.23 15.92 -8.84
C VAL A 250 -8.40 15.56 -7.94
N LEU A 251 -9.61 15.86 -8.41
CA LEU A 251 -10.86 15.48 -7.77
C LEU A 251 -11.51 14.38 -8.62
N LYS A 252 -11.57 13.16 -8.09
CA LYS A 252 -12.27 12.04 -8.72
C LYS A 252 -13.68 11.94 -8.17
N GLU A 253 -14.67 12.19 -9.03
CA GLU A 253 -16.07 11.88 -8.76
C GLU A 253 -16.24 10.36 -8.79
N VAL A 254 -16.77 9.76 -7.72
CA VAL A 254 -17.04 8.31 -7.71
C VAL A 254 -18.48 8.07 -8.14
N ILE A 255 -18.65 7.47 -9.32
CA ILE A 255 -19.96 7.12 -9.89
C ILE A 255 -20.09 5.59 -9.91
N PRO A 256 -21.22 5.00 -9.45
CA PRO A 256 -21.46 3.56 -9.58
C PRO A 256 -21.65 3.19 -11.05
N ARG A 257 -21.21 1.98 -11.44
CA ARG A 257 -21.31 1.49 -12.83
C ARG A 257 -22.77 1.37 -13.28
N GLN A 258 -23.64 0.91 -12.38
CA GLN A 258 -25.11 0.91 -12.44
C GLN A 258 -25.59 0.89 -10.99
N GLY A 259 -26.69 1.57 -10.66
CA GLY A 259 -27.23 1.43 -9.31
C GLY A 259 -28.00 2.60 -8.74
N SER A 260 -28.55 2.35 -7.54
CA SER A 260 -29.17 3.39 -6.72
C SER A 260 -28.11 4.33 -6.11
N ALA A 261 -28.55 5.46 -5.54
CA ALA A 261 -27.67 6.35 -4.78
C ALA A 261 -26.97 5.64 -3.59
N GLU A 262 -27.57 4.58 -3.06
CA GLU A 262 -26.98 3.77 -1.98
C GLU A 262 -25.79 2.94 -2.49
N GLU A 263 -25.86 2.40 -3.70
CA GLU A 263 -24.76 1.67 -4.33
C GLU A 263 -23.61 2.60 -4.75
N ALA A 264 -23.93 3.84 -5.16
CA ALA A 264 -22.94 4.90 -5.35
C ALA A 264 -22.14 5.15 -4.07
N LEU A 265 -22.84 5.29 -2.95
CA LEU A 265 -22.24 5.56 -1.67
C LEU A 265 -21.42 4.38 -1.16
N LYS A 266 -21.91 3.14 -1.31
CA LYS A 266 -21.13 1.93 -0.97
C LYS A 266 -19.84 1.83 -1.79
N LYS A 267 -19.88 2.16 -3.08
CA LYS A 267 -18.68 2.20 -3.94
C LYS A 267 -17.71 3.27 -3.46
N LEU A 268 -18.19 4.49 -3.18
CA LEU A 268 -17.38 5.58 -2.63
C LEU A 268 -16.71 5.18 -1.32
N ILE A 269 -17.46 4.61 -0.37
CA ILE A 269 -16.94 4.17 0.93
C ILE A 269 -15.89 3.07 0.73
N LYS A 270 -16.15 2.09 -0.14
CA LYS A 270 -15.21 1.02 -0.44
C LYS A 270 -13.91 1.59 -1.05
N GLU A 271 -14.01 2.45 -2.05
CA GLU A 271 -12.86 3.05 -2.70
C GLU A 271 -12.09 3.96 -1.74
N MET A 272 -12.79 4.77 -0.94
CA MET A 272 -12.20 5.58 0.13
C MET A 272 -11.51 4.71 1.18
N TYR A 273 -12.11 3.58 1.58
CA TYR A 273 -11.54 2.65 2.54
C TYR A 273 -10.28 1.98 2.02
N LEU A 274 -10.32 1.43 0.81
CA LEU A 274 -9.18 0.82 0.15
C LEU A 274 -8.07 1.83 -0.07
N THR A 275 -8.40 3.01 -0.57
CA THR A 275 -7.48 4.13 -0.76
C THR A 275 -6.89 4.55 0.57
N HIS A 276 -7.67 4.65 1.64
CA HIS A 276 -7.17 5.06 2.96
C HIS A 276 -6.30 3.99 3.63
N ILE A 277 -6.66 2.71 3.53
CA ILE A 277 -5.85 1.62 4.09
C ILE A 277 -4.57 1.46 3.31
N SER A 278 -4.67 1.46 1.98
CA SER A 278 -3.51 1.32 1.12
C SER A 278 -2.60 2.53 1.21
N LEU A 279 -3.18 3.74 1.31
CA LEU A 279 -2.48 5.01 1.11
C LEU A 279 -2.38 5.92 2.34
N GLY A 280 -2.83 5.47 3.53
CA GLY A 280 -3.05 6.30 4.73
C GLY A 280 -1.83 7.07 5.25
N ALA A 281 -0.64 6.76 4.76
CA ALA A 281 0.59 7.48 5.04
C ALA A 281 1.31 8.07 3.81
N GLN A 282 0.72 8.00 2.61
CA GLN A 282 1.43 8.16 1.33
C GLN A 282 2.54 7.09 1.17
N PRO A 283 2.17 5.83 0.89
CA PRO A 283 3.12 4.78 0.57
C PRO A 283 3.92 5.16 -0.67
N THR A 284 5.20 4.80 -0.65
CA THR A 284 6.08 4.86 -1.80
C THR A 284 5.46 4.12 -3.00
N GLY A 285 5.45 4.76 -4.17
CA GLY A 285 5.01 4.13 -5.42
C GLY A 285 3.50 4.18 -5.69
N CYS A 286 2.71 4.94 -4.92
CA CYS A 286 1.29 5.19 -5.21
C CYS A 286 0.97 6.69 -5.21
N VAL A 287 -0.08 7.10 -5.91
CA VAL A 287 -0.51 8.50 -5.95
C VAL A 287 -0.90 8.97 -4.55
N PRO A 288 -0.37 10.09 -4.03
CA PRO A 288 -0.72 10.59 -2.71
C PRO A 288 -2.20 10.96 -2.59
N PHE A 289 -2.91 10.26 -1.72
CA PHE A 289 -4.29 10.58 -1.35
C PHE A 289 -4.30 11.64 -0.25
N LEU A 290 -5.06 12.71 -0.47
CA LEU A 290 -5.05 13.90 0.39
C LEU A 290 -6.31 14.03 1.25
N GLY A 291 -7.45 13.51 0.79
CA GLY A 291 -8.70 13.63 1.52
C GLY A 291 -9.94 13.49 0.65
N VAL A 292 -11.06 14.00 1.16
CA VAL A 292 -12.36 14.02 0.46
C VAL A 292 -12.89 15.44 0.43
N ALA A 293 -13.52 15.83 -0.68
CA ALA A 293 -14.24 17.10 -0.80
C ALA A 293 -15.74 16.85 -0.98
N ARG A 294 -16.59 17.68 -0.36
CA ARG A 294 -18.03 17.76 -0.63
C ARG A 294 -18.33 19.06 -1.35
N LEU A 295 -18.86 18.97 -2.56
CA LEU A 295 -19.21 20.14 -3.36
C LEU A 295 -20.71 20.14 -3.65
N SER A 296 -21.33 21.31 -3.52
CA SER A 296 -22.72 21.49 -3.91
C SER A 296 -22.84 21.35 -5.43
N GLY A 297 -23.62 20.38 -5.91
CA GLY A 297 -23.79 20.16 -7.35
C GLY A 297 -24.40 21.37 -8.04
N VAL A 298 -23.60 22.17 -8.76
CA VAL A 298 -24.11 23.18 -9.69
C VAL A 298 -24.34 22.51 -11.03
N GLN A 299 -25.60 22.17 -11.34
CA GLN A 299 -26.23 22.40 -12.66
C GLN A 299 -27.66 21.81 -12.71
N GLN A 300 -28.63 22.70 -12.94
CA GLN A 300 -29.92 22.35 -13.52
C GLN A 300 -29.72 22.01 -15.00
N GLU A 301 -30.20 20.85 -15.46
CA GLU A 301 -30.53 20.72 -16.88
C GLU A 301 -31.64 21.75 -17.20
N PRO A 302 -31.51 22.60 -18.22
CA PRO A 302 -32.56 23.54 -18.58
C PRO A 302 -33.82 22.76 -19.01
N GLY A 303 -34.82 22.70 -18.12
CA GLY A 303 -36.12 22.07 -18.41
C GLY A 303 -36.70 21.14 -17.35
N LYS A 304 -35.98 20.78 -16.28
CA LYS A 304 -36.53 19.97 -15.17
C LYS A 304 -36.67 20.80 -13.89
N GLN A 305 -37.89 21.04 -13.44
CA GLN A 305 -38.17 21.61 -12.12
C GLN A 305 -38.24 20.51 -11.06
N SER A 306 -37.53 20.73 -9.95
CA SER A 306 -37.49 20.00 -8.67
C SER A 306 -36.54 18.79 -8.53
N SER A 307 -35.39 19.03 -7.91
CA SER A 307 -35.02 18.46 -6.59
C SER A 307 -33.85 19.28 -6.01
N SER A 308 -33.69 19.29 -4.69
CA SER A 308 -32.65 19.99 -3.92
C SER A 308 -31.22 19.86 -4.49
N PRO A 309 -30.28 20.77 -4.14
CA PRO A 309 -28.85 20.55 -4.41
C PRO A 309 -28.48 19.14 -3.92
N THR A 310 -27.95 18.31 -4.81
CA THR A 310 -27.37 17.02 -4.41
C THR A 310 -25.90 17.28 -4.19
N ASP A 311 -25.48 17.24 -2.93
CA ASP A 311 -24.06 17.29 -2.60
C ASP A 311 -23.36 16.09 -3.24
N LYS A 312 -22.24 16.36 -3.90
CA LYS A 312 -21.38 15.34 -4.50
C LYS A 312 -20.07 15.23 -3.73
N TYR A 313 -19.57 14.01 -3.61
CA TYR A 313 -18.32 13.71 -2.93
C TYR A 313 -17.22 13.35 -3.94
N TYR A 314 -16.02 13.82 -3.66
CA TYR A 314 -14.85 13.66 -4.52
C TYR A 314 -13.69 13.13 -3.70
N LEU A 315 -12.97 12.15 -4.24
CA LEU A 315 -11.68 11.73 -3.71
C LEU A 315 -10.62 12.71 -4.22
N VAL A 316 -9.82 13.27 -3.30
CA VAL A 316 -8.81 14.28 -3.61
C VAL A 316 -7.42 13.67 -3.49
N SER A 317 -6.64 13.74 -4.56
CA SER A 317 -5.25 13.24 -4.61
C SER A 317 -4.32 14.27 -5.25
N GLU A 318 -3.02 14.16 -5.05
CA GLU A 318 -2.04 15.01 -5.75
C GLU A 318 -2.09 14.76 -7.26
N LEU A 319 -1.95 15.84 -8.04
CA LEU A 319 -1.86 15.74 -9.49
C LEU A 319 -0.52 15.13 -9.90
N ALA A 320 -0.57 14.02 -10.64
CA ALA A 320 0.59 13.50 -11.35
C ALA A 320 0.86 14.36 -12.59
N THR A 321 1.97 15.13 -12.58
CA THR A 321 2.19 16.23 -13.52
C THR A 321 2.55 15.79 -14.94
N GLU A 322 2.98 14.54 -15.11
CA GLU A 322 3.53 14.03 -16.38
C GLU A 322 2.54 13.14 -17.15
N GLY A 323 1.37 12.84 -16.58
CA GLY A 323 0.30 12.08 -17.24
C GLY A 323 0.44 10.55 -17.10
N SER A 324 -0.05 9.82 -18.09
CA SER A 324 -0.05 8.35 -18.13
C SER A 324 1.36 7.79 -18.39
N LEU A 325 1.61 6.56 -17.93
CA LEU A 325 2.89 5.87 -18.09
C LEU A 325 3.35 5.80 -19.56
N MET A 326 2.48 5.35 -20.46
CA MET A 326 2.87 5.08 -21.84
C MET A 326 3.12 6.36 -22.62
N ASP A 327 2.23 7.36 -22.51
CA ASP A 327 2.41 8.66 -23.18
C ASP A 327 3.71 9.35 -22.73
N PHE A 328 4.02 9.24 -21.44
CA PHE A 328 5.26 9.76 -20.88
C PHE A 328 6.49 9.03 -21.43
N LEU A 329 6.53 7.70 -21.36
CA LEU A 329 7.68 6.92 -21.84
C LEU A 329 7.89 7.08 -23.35
N GLU A 330 6.82 7.12 -24.13
CA GLU A 330 6.89 7.35 -25.58
C GLU A 330 7.55 8.68 -25.93
N ARG A 331 7.26 9.74 -25.17
CA ARG A 331 7.86 11.06 -25.34
C ARG A 331 9.33 11.08 -24.88
N GLU A 332 9.60 10.59 -23.67
CA GLU A 332 10.91 10.77 -23.03
C GLU A 332 11.99 9.87 -23.64
N LEU A 333 11.68 8.60 -23.89
CA LEU A 333 12.67 7.61 -24.34
C LEU A 333 13.24 7.92 -25.73
N GLN A 334 12.51 8.65 -26.59
CA GLN A 334 12.98 9.07 -27.91
C GLN A 334 14.22 9.95 -27.85
N SER A 335 14.39 10.73 -26.78
CA SER A 335 15.46 11.71 -26.63
C SER A 335 16.69 11.16 -25.91
N LEU A 336 16.59 9.99 -25.28
CA LEU A 336 17.60 9.47 -24.38
C LEU A 336 18.62 8.56 -25.11
N PRO A 337 19.93 8.70 -24.80
CA PRO A 337 20.96 7.74 -25.20
C PRO A 337 20.67 6.31 -24.71
N PHE A 338 21.29 5.31 -25.35
CA PHE A 338 20.99 3.89 -25.15
C PHE A 338 20.97 3.43 -23.68
N PHE A 339 21.99 3.80 -22.88
CA PHE A 339 22.07 3.42 -21.46
C PHE A 339 21.11 4.22 -20.58
N GLN A 340 20.92 5.50 -20.85
CA GLN A 340 19.94 6.33 -20.11
C GLN A 340 18.52 5.85 -20.36
N ALA A 341 18.20 5.41 -21.58
CA ALA A 341 16.92 4.80 -21.89
C ALA A 341 16.70 3.51 -21.08
N TRP A 342 17.74 2.69 -20.89
CA TRP A 342 17.67 1.50 -20.03
C TRP A 342 17.49 1.86 -18.56
N ASP A 343 18.30 2.79 -18.04
CA ASP A 343 18.16 3.29 -16.66
C ASP A 343 16.73 3.80 -16.39
N LYS A 344 16.20 4.61 -17.31
CA LYS A 344 14.81 5.11 -17.27
C LYS A 344 13.79 3.98 -17.25
N THR A 345 13.97 2.98 -18.12
CA THR A 345 13.09 1.82 -18.28
C THR A 345 13.06 0.99 -17.00
N ILE A 346 14.24 0.66 -16.46
CA ILE A 346 14.37 -0.17 -15.26
C ILE A 346 13.87 0.61 -14.04
N THR A 347 14.17 1.91 -13.92
CA THR A 347 13.65 2.78 -12.86
C THR A 347 12.12 2.78 -12.85
N ALA A 348 11.47 2.86 -14.02
CA ALA A 348 10.03 2.77 -14.13
C ALA A 348 9.50 1.44 -13.56
N MET A 349 10.08 0.32 -13.99
CA MET A 349 9.69 -1.01 -13.49
C MET A 349 9.91 -1.16 -11.98
N SER A 350 11.05 -0.70 -11.46
CA SER A 350 11.38 -0.74 -10.02
C SER A 350 10.40 0.07 -9.19
N ASN A 351 10.02 1.26 -9.64
CA ASN A 351 9.06 2.14 -8.96
C ASN A 351 7.66 1.51 -8.91
N ILE A 352 7.20 0.97 -10.04
CA ILE A 352 5.91 0.27 -10.13
C ILE A 352 5.92 -0.98 -9.23
N GLY A 353 7.00 -1.75 -9.25
CA GLY A 353 7.19 -2.92 -8.39
C GLY A 353 7.14 -2.55 -6.90
N ALA A 354 7.82 -1.46 -6.51
CA ALA A 354 7.81 -0.96 -5.13
C ALA A 354 6.41 -0.51 -4.68
N GLY A 355 5.64 0.12 -5.58
CA GLY A 355 4.23 0.43 -5.33
C GLY A 355 3.41 -0.84 -5.08
N LEU A 356 3.59 -1.86 -5.92
CA LEU A 356 2.86 -3.12 -5.80
C LEU A 356 3.23 -3.90 -4.53
N ASP A 357 4.51 -3.98 -4.20
CA ASP A 357 5.01 -4.57 -2.95
C ASP A 357 4.40 -3.85 -1.74
N THR A 358 4.30 -2.52 -1.80
CA THR A 358 3.67 -1.77 -0.72
C THR A 358 2.19 -2.11 -0.54
N LEU A 359 1.41 -2.26 -1.62
CA LEU A 359 0.03 -2.74 -1.53
C LEU A 359 -0.04 -4.15 -0.92
N HIS A 360 0.82 -5.05 -1.39
CA HIS A 360 0.83 -6.45 -0.96
C HIS A 360 1.25 -6.62 0.51
N ARG A 361 2.14 -5.79 1.04
CA ARG A 361 2.51 -5.78 2.48
C ARG A 361 1.35 -5.34 3.37
N HIS A 362 0.48 -4.47 2.88
CA HIS A 362 -0.78 -4.11 3.54
C HIS A 362 -1.91 -5.12 3.26
N ASN A 363 -1.60 -6.28 2.67
CA ASN A 363 -2.58 -7.30 2.28
C ASN A 363 -3.68 -6.76 1.34
N VAL A 364 -3.36 -5.77 0.50
CA VAL A 364 -4.27 -5.24 -0.50
C VAL A 364 -3.89 -5.76 -1.88
N LEU A 365 -4.88 -6.29 -2.61
CA LEU A 365 -4.80 -6.59 -4.04
C LEU A 365 -5.25 -5.39 -4.86
N HIS A 366 -4.59 -5.16 -6.00
CA HIS A 366 -5.00 -4.11 -6.94
C HIS A 366 -6.17 -4.57 -7.83
N ARG A 367 -6.10 -5.79 -8.39
CA ARG A 367 -7.12 -6.44 -9.28
C ARG A 367 -7.44 -5.75 -10.61
N ASP A 368 -7.06 -4.48 -10.78
CA ASP A 368 -7.17 -3.75 -12.06
C ASP A 368 -5.85 -3.07 -12.45
N LEU A 369 -4.74 -3.78 -12.23
CA LEU A 369 -3.41 -3.25 -12.52
C LEU A 369 -3.16 -3.26 -14.03
N HIS A 370 -3.00 -2.08 -14.62
CA HIS A 370 -2.65 -1.87 -16.01
C HIS A 370 -1.93 -0.52 -16.18
N ASP A 371 -1.37 -0.28 -17.35
CA ASP A 371 -0.59 0.92 -17.66
C ASP A 371 -1.37 2.25 -17.57
N GLU A 372 -2.65 2.29 -17.97
CA GLU A 372 -3.49 3.49 -17.77
C GLU A 372 -3.72 3.84 -16.28
N ASN A 373 -3.51 2.89 -15.37
CA ASN A 373 -3.60 3.10 -13.93
C ASN A 373 -2.22 3.39 -13.31
N ILE A 374 -1.20 3.67 -14.12
CA ILE A 374 0.11 4.12 -13.68
C ILE A 374 0.33 5.55 -14.17
N LEU A 375 0.53 6.46 -13.23
CA LEU A 375 0.75 7.87 -13.50
C LEU A 375 2.19 8.26 -13.19
N VAL A 376 2.68 9.29 -13.88
CA VAL A 376 4.04 9.79 -13.70
C VAL A 376 4.00 11.20 -13.12
N THR A 377 4.87 11.46 -12.15
CA THR A 377 5.05 12.80 -11.60
C THR A 377 6.52 13.15 -11.47
N ARG A 378 6.80 14.45 -11.41
CA ARG A 378 8.15 14.98 -11.22
C ARG A 378 8.32 15.41 -9.77
N ARG A 379 9.24 14.77 -9.05
CA ARG A 379 9.60 15.15 -7.68
C ARG A 379 10.87 15.98 -7.71
N GLU A 380 10.77 17.21 -7.22
CA GLU A 380 11.89 18.15 -7.16
C GLU A 380 12.75 17.90 -5.90
N PHE A 381 14.07 17.90 -6.06
CA PHE A 381 15.03 17.86 -4.96
C PHE A 381 15.75 19.21 -4.87
N GLN A 382 15.14 20.14 -4.14
CA GLN A 382 15.62 21.53 -4.07
C GLN A 382 17.04 21.67 -3.48
N ASN A 383 17.52 20.66 -2.75
CA ASN A 383 18.82 20.66 -2.08
C ASN A 383 19.87 19.78 -2.77
N ASP A 384 19.57 19.16 -3.92
CA ASP A 384 20.54 18.38 -4.71
C ASP A 384 20.69 18.99 -6.12
N PRO A 385 21.72 19.83 -6.36
CA PRO A 385 21.93 20.46 -7.66
C PRO A 385 22.41 19.47 -8.74
N ALA A 386 22.89 18.27 -8.36
CA ALA A 386 23.28 17.23 -9.33
C ALA A 386 22.04 16.45 -9.81
N PHE A 387 21.05 16.26 -8.94
CA PHE A 387 19.78 15.60 -9.25
C PHE A 387 18.61 16.51 -8.89
N PRO A 388 18.34 17.57 -9.67
CA PRO A 388 17.33 18.58 -9.30
C PRO A 388 15.90 18.02 -9.25
N PHE A 389 15.67 16.85 -9.85
CA PHE A 389 14.40 16.12 -9.79
C PHE A 389 14.57 14.65 -10.16
N GLU A 390 13.63 13.83 -9.70
CA GLU A 390 13.39 12.47 -10.20
C GLU A 390 11.97 12.35 -10.76
N HIS A 391 11.78 11.40 -11.67
CA HIS A 391 10.43 11.00 -12.06
C HIS A 391 10.00 9.82 -11.20
N GLN A 392 8.79 9.88 -10.67
CA GLN A 392 8.19 8.79 -9.92
C GLN A 392 7.04 8.18 -10.71
N TYR A 393 6.92 6.87 -10.63
CA TYR A 393 5.91 6.08 -11.32
C TYR A 393 4.97 5.50 -10.28
N LEU A 394 3.73 5.94 -10.31
CA LEU A 394 2.80 5.82 -9.20
C LEU A 394 1.58 5.00 -9.60
N LEU A 395 1.28 3.96 -8.83
CA LEU A 395 0.01 3.25 -8.93
C LEU A 395 -1.15 4.16 -8.56
N SER A 396 -2.24 4.05 -9.32
CA SER A 396 -3.48 4.82 -9.16
C SER A 396 -4.70 3.92 -9.34
N ASP A 397 -5.91 4.46 -9.08
CA ASP A 397 -7.19 3.76 -9.20
C ASP A 397 -7.28 2.38 -8.49
N ILE A 398 -7.15 2.39 -7.17
CA ILE A 398 -7.28 1.20 -6.30
C ILE A 398 -8.76 0.90 -5.98
N GLY A 399 -9.73 1.54 -6.65
CA GLY A 399 -11.16 1.39 -6.36
C GLY A 399 -11.70 -0.01 -6.60
N GLU A 400 -11.07 -0.75 -7.50
CA GLU A 400 -11.36 -2.16 -7.75
C GLU A 400 -10.53 -3.10 -6.86
N GLY A 401 -9.75 -2.60 -5.90
CA GLY A 401 -8.92 -3.41 -5.01
C GLY A 401 -9.71 -4.30 -4.02
N LYS A 402 -8.98 -5.14 -3.28
CA LYS A 402 -9.53 -6.00 -2.21
C LYS A 402 -8.53 -6.20 -1.09
N ILE A 403 -8.99 -6.03 0.16
CA ILE A 403 -8.21 -6.42 1.35
C ILE A 403 -8.34 -7.93 1.53
N LEU A 404 -7.21 -8.60 1.67
CA LEU A 404 -7.12 -10.00 2.04
C LEU A 404 -7.23 -10.09 3.56
N ASN A 405 -8.38 -10.56 4.04
CA ASN A 405 -8.59 -10.82 5.46
C ASN A 405 -7.99 -12.20 5.81
N PRO A 406 -6.98 -12.29 6.70
CA PRO A 406 -6.43 -13.58 7.14
C PRO A 406 -7.46 -14.44 7.87
N SER A 407 -8.45 -13.80 8.51
CA SER A 407 -9.50 -14.43 9.32
C SER A 407 -10.80 -14.69 8.56
N ALA A 408 -10.89 -14.30 7.28
CA ALA A 408 -12.08 -14.58 6.49
C ALA A 408 -12.08 -16.05 6.11
N ASN A 409 -13.24 -16.70 6.27
CA ASN A 409 -13.43 -18.09 5.92
C ASN A 409 -13.06 -18.29 4.43
N PRO A 410 -12.11 -19.16 4.08
CA PRO A 410 -11.77 -19.46 2.68
C PRO A 410 -12.98 -19.89 1.86
N ASP A 411 -13.99 -20.44 2.54
CA ASP A 411 -15.26 -20.94 2.00
C ASP A 411 -16.42 -19.92 2.02
N GLY A 412 -16.17 -18.66 2.40
CA GLY A 412 -17.14 -17.58 2.16
C GLY A 412 -17.38 -17.41 0.65
N PRO A 413 -18.52 -16.85 0.20
CA PRO A 413 -18.80 -16.70 -1.23
C PRO A 413 -17.62 -15.97 -1.87
N SER A 414 -16.83 -16.74 -2.60
CA SER A 414 -15.66 -16.29 -3.30
C SER A 414 -16.13 -15.31 -4.35
N ASP A 415 -15.58 -14.11 -4.34
CA ASP A 415 -15.73 -13.10 -5.40
C ASP A 415 -15.07 -13.62 -6.69
N HIS A 416 -15.56 -14.73 -7.25
CA HIS A 416 -15.16 -15.31 -8.53
C HIS A 416 -15.67 -14.50 -9.73
N TYR A 417 -15.98 -13.22 -9.54
CA TYR A 417 -16.44 -12.38 -10.63
C TYR A 417 -15.30 -12.14 -11.62
N ALA A 418 -15.22 -13.00 -12.64
CA ALA A 418 -14.36 -12.89 -13.81
C ALA A 418 -14.59 -11.59 -14.62
N SER A 419 -15.55 -10.76 -14.21
CA SER A 419 -15.89 -9.46 -14.80
C SER A 419 -15.03 -8.28 -14.31
N TYR A 420 -14.18 -8.47 -13.30
CA TYR A 420 -13.25 -7.44 -12.83
C TYR A 420 -11.92 -7.47 -13.60
N GLY A 421 -11.20 -6.34 -13.58
CA GLY A 421 -9.88 -6.20 -14.17
C GLY A 421 -9.88 -6.13 -15.71
N ASN A 422 -8.94 -5.35 -16.25
CA ASN A 422 -8.69 -5.29 -17.70
C ASN A 422 -8.30 -6.69 -18.25
N PRO A 423 -9.05 -7.26 -19.22
CA PRO A 423 -8.79 -8.61 -19.74
C PRO A 423 -7.39 -8.82 -20.33
N GLN A 424 -6.74 -7.77 -20.84
CA GLN A 424 -5.41 -7.87 -21.45
C GLN A 424 -4.28 -8.11 -20.44
N TYR A 425 -4.52 -7.79 -19.16
CA TYR A 425 -3.54 -7.91 -18.07
C TYR A 425 -3.86 -9.08 -17.14
N ARG A 426 -4.96 -9.78 -17.41
CA ARG A 426 -5.50 -10.80 -16.53
C ARG A 426 -4.65 -12.07 -16.56
N ALA A 427 -4.30 -12.56 -15.39
CA ALA A 427 -3.61 -13.83 -15.22
C ALA A 427 -4.51 -15.02 -15.65
N PRO A 428 -3.94 -16.10 -16.19
CA PRO A 428 -4.72 -17.22 -16.75
C PRO A 428 -5.66 -17.87 -15.72
N GLU A 429 -5.28 -17.91 -14.45
CA GLU A 429 -6.03 -18.55 -13.37
C GLU A 429 -7.32 -17.80 -12.98
N ILE A 430 -7.42 -16.49 -13.25
CA ILE A 430 -8.59 -15.66 -12.90
C ILE A 430 -9.83 -16.08 -13.70
N SER A 431 -9.64 -16.68 -14.87
CA SER A 431 -10.73 -17.25 -15.66
C SER A 431 -11.15 -18.64 -15.17
N GLY A 432 -10.41 -19.21 -14.21
CA GLY A 432 -10.65 -20.52 -13.61
C GLY A 432 -11.24 -20.43 -12.20
N PRO A 433 -11.19 -21.53 -11.42
CA PRO A 433 -11.74 -21.58 -10.06
C PRO A 433 -10.90 -20.81 -9.04
N PHE A 434 -9.69 -20.39 -9.40
CA PHE A 434 -8.79 -19.66 -8.52
C PHE A 434 -9.13 -18.17 -8.59
N GLY A 435 -9.54 -17.58 -7.46
CA GLY A 435 -9.88 -16.17 -7.38
C GLY A 435 -8.65 -15.26 -7.54
N TRP A 436 -8.86 -13.95 -7.36
CA TRP A 436 -7.79 -12.96 -7.36
C TRP A 436 -6.79 -13.20 -6.22
N THR A 437 -5.50 -13.24 -6.56
CA THR A 437 -4.37 -13.42 -5.61
C THR A 437 -3.29 -12.36 -5.84
N LYS A 438 -2.33 -12.27 -4.91
CA LYS A 438 -1.13 -11.42 -5.08
C LYS A 438 -0.35 -11.82 -6.33
N ALA A 439 -0.26 -13.12 -6.61
CA ALA A 439 0.40 -13.64 -7.82
C ALA A 439 -0.29 -13.22 -9.13
N ALA A 440 -1.59 -12.96 -9.11
CA ALA A 440 -2.31 -12.43 -10.28
C ALA A 440 -1.93 -10.96 -10.57
N ASP A 441 -1.74 -10.13 -9.53
CA ASP A 441 -1.22 -8.77 -9.72
C ASP A 441 0.24 -8.81 -10.23
N VAL A 442 1.06 -9.78 -9.80
CA VAL A 442 2.44 -9.96 -10.31
C VAL A 442 2.45 -10.32 -11.80
N TRP A 443 1.49 -11.12 -12.27
CA TRP A 443 1.33 -11.36 -13.71
C TRP A 443 1.01 -10.07 -14.47
N ALA A 444 0.04 -9.29 -13.98
CA ALA A 444 -0.35 -8.01 -14.58
C ALA A 444 0.84 -7.03 -14.63
N PHE A 445 1.64 -6.99 -13.56
CA PHE A 445 2.91 -6.26 -13.52
C PHE A 445 3.87 -6.72 -14.61
N GLY A 446 4.05 -8.03 -14.79
CA GLY A 446 4.87 -8.59 -15.87
C GLY A 446 4.42 -8.09 -17.25
N ILE A 447 3.12 -8.09 -17.54
CA ILE A 447 2.57 -7.58 -18.80
C ILE A 447 2.91 -6.08 -18.97
N ILE A 448 2.78 -5.27 -17.92
CA ILE A 448 3.16 -3.85 -17.95
C ILE A 448 4.65 -3.69 -18.27
N CYS A 449 5.53 -4.46 -17.63
CA CYS A 449 6.96 -4.45 -17.94
C CYS A 449 7.23 -4.78 -19.41
N VAL A 450 6.53 -5.77 -19.97
CA VAL A 450 6.65 -6.12 -21.40
C VAL A 450 6.18 -4.98 -22.31
N LYS A 451 5.10 -4.27 -21.95
CA LYS A 451 4.69 -3.08 -22.71
C LYS A 451 5.72 -1.96 -22.62
N ILE A 452 6.29 -1.70 -21.43
CA ILE A 452 7.39 -0.76 -21.24
C ILE A 452 8.60 -1.12 -22.13
N LEU A 453 9.00 -2.40 -22.18
CA LEU A 453 10.07 -2.87 -23.05
C LEU A 453 9.73 -2.63 -24.52
N THR A 454 8.51 -2.99 -24.93
CA THR A 454 8.04 -2.79 -26.32
C THR A 454 8.09 -1.32 -26.72
N THR A 455 7.62 -0.41 -25.86
CA THR A 455 7.71 1.04 -26.06
C THR A 455 9.16 1.50 -26.15
N ARG A 456 10.05 0.99 -25.30
CA ARG A 456 11.48 1.31 -25.36
C ARG A 456 12.12 0.85 -26.67
N HIS A 457 11.78 -0.34 -27.16
CA HIS A 457 12.33 -0.85 -28.43
C HIS A 457 11.82 -0.08 -29.64
N SER A 458 10.52 0.26 -29.68
CA SER A 458 9.93 1.00 -30.80
C SER A 458 10.38 2.45 -30.88
N THR A 459 10.63 3.10 -29.73
CA THR A 459 10.96 4.54 -29.67
C THR A 459 12.45 4.84 -29.76
N CYS A 460 13.31 4.01 -29.17
CA CYS A 460 14.75 4.26 -29.17
C CYS A 460 15.45 3.94 -30.50
N GLY A 461 14.80 3.23 -31.44
CA GLY A 461 15.43 2.73 -32.68
C GLY A 461 15.95 3.82 -33.64
N ALA A 462 15.40 5.04 -33.60
CA ALA A 462 15.84 6.13 -34.48
C ALA A 462 16.98 6.99 -33.88
N ALA A 463 17.02 7.16 -32.56
CA ALA A 463 17.94 8.08 -31.88
C ALA A 463 19.11 7.39 -31.15
N SER A 464 18.93 6.13 -30.72
CA SER A 464 19.88 5.41 -29.88
C SER A 464 20.35 4.13 -30.55
N ARG A 465 21.48 4.22 -31.26
CA ARG A 465 22.13 3.04 -31.84
C ARG A 465 22.62 2.11 -30.73
N ILE A 466 22.45 0.81 -30.93
CA ILE A 466 23.01 -0.20 -30.02
C ILE A 466 24.54 -0.09 -30.09
N PRO A 467 25.23 0.13 -28.95
CA PRO A 467 26.69 0.23 -28.93
C PRO A 467 27.34 -1.06 -29.44
N SER A 468 28.39 -0.98 -30.27
CA SER A 468 29.06 -2.16 -30.85
C SER A 468 29.53 -3.17 -29.80
N ARG A 469 30.05 -2.71 -28.67
CA ARG A 469 30.45 -3.56 -27.54
C ARG A 469 29.31 -4.41 -26.93
N VAL A 470 28.06 -3.94 -27.02
CA VAL A 470 26.90 -4.73 -26.59
C VAL A 470 26.68 -5.88 -27.56
N LEU A 471 26.85 -5.63 -28.87
CA LEU A 471 26.83 -6.67 -29.90
C LEU A 471 28.00 -7.65 -29.71
N ASP A 472 29.22 -7.17 -29.46
CA ASP A 472 30.39 -8.02 -29.19
C ASP A 472 30.19 -8.89 -27.93
N ALA A 473 29.58 -8.32 -26.87
CA ALA A 473 29.26 -9.03 -25.64
C ALA A 473 28.18 -10.11 -25.84
N LEU A 474 27.25 -9.89 -26.78
CA LEU A 474 26.26 -10.90 -27.17
C LEU A 474 26.92 -12.07 -27.90
N GLU A 475 27.78 -11.79 -28.89
CA GLU A 475 28.47 -12.81 -29.68
C GLU A 475 29.38 -13.70 -28.84
N THR A 476 30.01 -13.14 -27.81
CA THR A 476 30.92 -13.87 -26.91
C THR A 476 30.23 -14.70 -25.84
N ASN A 477 28.97 -14.40 -25.51
CA ASN A 477 28.19 -15.11 -24.48
C ASN A 477 27.04 -15.97 -25.04
N HIS A 478 26.81 -15.97 -26.36
CA HIS A 478 25.77 -16.79 -26.99
C HIS A 478 26.25 -18.23 -27.28
N PRO A 479 25.45 -19.27 -26.95
CA PRO A 479 25.78 -20.65 -27.28
C PRO A 479 25.61 -21.00 -28.77
N ASP A 480 24.87 -20.20 -29.55
CA ASP A 480 24.61 -20.42 -30.98
C ASP A 480 25.26 -19.36 -31.87
N LYS A 481 26.09 -19.80 -32.81
CA LYS A 481 26.98 -18.97 -33.66
C LYS A 481 26.34 -18.47 -34.97
N ASP A 482 25.08 -18.77 -35.23
CA ASP A 482 24.41 -18.42 -36.51
C ASP A 482 23.67 -17.07 -36.48
N PHE A 483 23.97 -16.21 -35.49
CA PHE A 483 23.28 -14.93 -35.34
C PHE A 483 23.85 -13.87 -36.30
N SER A 484 22.96 -13.18 -37.05
CA SER A 484 23.34 -12.04 -37.87
C SER A 484 22.87 -10.75 -37.19
N PRO A 485 23.76 -9.75 -36.95
CA PRO A 485 23.42 -8.51 -36.24
C PRO A 485 22.47 -7.55 -37.00
N LEU A 486 21.86 -8.00 -38.10
CA LEU A 486 20.90 -7.26 -38.92
C LEU A 486 19.49 -7.88 -38.90
N SER A 487 19.21 -8.80 -37.98
CA SER A 487 17.92 -9.50 -37.88
C SER A 487 16.86 -8.71 -37.07
N PRO A 488 15.55 -9.02 -37.25
CA PRO A 488 14.45 -8.50 -36.42
C PRO A 488 14.63 -8.72 -34.91
N ASP A 489 15.56 -9.58 -34.52
CA ASP A 489 15.75 -9.99 -33.14
C ASP A 489 16.26 -8.84 -32.24
N LEU A 490 16.85 -7.77 -32.80
CA LEU A 490 17.20 -6.55 -32.05
C LEU A 490 15.99 -5.89 -31.36
N GLU A 491 14.77 -6.18 -31.80
CA GLU A 491 13.52 -5.75 -31.14
C GLU A 491 13.33 -6.36 -29.74
N PHE A 492 14.10 -7.39 -29.39
CA PHE A 492 13.98 -8.16 -28.15
C PHE A 492 15.25 -8.22 -27.29
N LEU A 493 16.20 -7.33 -27.56
CA LEU A 493 17.46 -7.24 -26.82
C LEU A 493 17.26 -6.67 -25.42
N ILE A 494 17.58 -7.43 -24.37
CA ILE A 494 17.44 -6.98 -22.97
C ILE A 494 18.64 -7.38 -22.10
N PRO A 495 18.81 -6.80 -20.90
CA PRO A 495 19.72 -7.32 -19.89
C PRO A 495 19.30 -8.73 -19.45
N LEU A 496 20.26 -9.65 -19.33
CA LEU A 496 20.01 -11.02 -18.91
C LEU A 496 19.45 -11.10 -17.48
N SER A 497 19.94 -10.23 -16.59
CA SER A 497 19.41 -10.09 -15.23
C SER A 497 17.93 -9.72 -15.25
N LEU A 498 17.53 -8.75 -16.09
CA LEU A 498 16.13 -8.37 -16.26
C LEU A 498 15.25 -9.52 -16.75
N LYS A 499 15.74 -10.35 -17.68
CA LYS A 499 15.04 -11.57 -18.12
C LYS A 499 14.73 -12.49 -16.94
N HIS A 500 15.72 -12.76 -16.10
CA HIS A 500 15.57 -13.64 -14.95
C HIS A 500 14.57 -13.12 -13.91
N VAL A 501 14.35 -11.80 -13.86
CA VAL A 501 13.33 -11.20 -13.00
C VAL A 501 11.93 -11.33 -13.60
N LEU A 502 11.77 -11.03 -14.89
CA LEU A 502 10.45 -10.93 -15.52
C LEU A 502 9.88 -12.27 -16.00
N GLU A 503 10.71 -13.20 -16.46
CA GLU A 503 10.25 -14.51 -16.95
C GLU A 503 9.44 -15.30 -15.91
N PRO A 504 9.86 -15.38 -14.61
CA PRO A 504 9.08 -16.05 -13.57
C PRO A 504 7.71 -15.43 -13.30
N CYS A 505 7.48 -14.15 -13.61
CA CYS A 505 6.16 -13.52 -13.45
C CYS A 505 5.09 -14.16 -14.36
N PHE A 506 5.50 -14.85 -15.42
CA PHE A 506 4.62 -15.51 -16.38
C PHE A 506 4.49 -17.03 -16.15
N ARG A 507 4.88 -17.53 -14.97
CA ARG A 507 4.63 -18.93 -14.63
C ARG A 507 3.13 -19.21 -14.63
N HIS A 508 2.75 -20.33 -15.25
CA HIS A 508 1.35 -20.72 -15.34
C HIS A 508 0.74 -20.96 -13.94
N VAL A 509 1.48 -21.67 -13.09
CA VAL A 509 1.12 -21.93 -11.69
C VAL A 509 1.37 -20.67 -10.85
N PRO A 510 0.35 -20.08 -10.19
CA PRO A 510 0.50 -18.84 -9.43
C PRO A 510 1.55 -18.90 -8.32
N GLU A 511 1.68 -20.04 -7.64
CA GLU A 511 2.62 -20.25 -6.53
C GLU A 511 4.09 -20.30 -6.99
N GLU A 512 4.34 -20.53 -8.28
CA GLU A 512 5.68 -20.49 -8.87
C GLU A 512 6.14 -19.06 -9.21
N ARG A 513 5.23 -18.08 -9.17
CA ARG A 513 5.56 -16.67 -9.42
C ARG A 513 6.24 -16.08 -8.18
N PRO A 514 7.21 -15.17 -8.36
CA PRO A 514 7.80 -14.45 -7.24
C PRO A 514 6.75 -13.53 -6.58
N ASP A 515 6.89 -13.27 -5.29
CA ASP A 515 6.13 -12.18 -4.67
C ASP A 515 6.65 -10.80 -5.12
N ALA A 516 5.84 -9.76 -4.95
CA ALA A 516 6.18 -8.40 -5.37
C ALA A 516 7.43 -7.85 -4.67
N HIS A 517 7.72 -8.30 -3.44
CA HIS A 517 8.90 -7.90 -2.69
C HIS A 517 10.18 -8.41 -3.37
N LYS A 518 10.22 -9.70 -3.69
CA LYS A 518 11.34 -10.33 -4.38
C LYS A 518 11.56 -9.73 -5.77
N VAL A 519 10.48 -9.45 -6.51
CA VAL A 519 10.57 -8.75 -7.81
C VAL A 519 11.21 -7.38 -7.63
N THR A 520 10.75 -6.59 -6.66
CA THR A 520 11.26 -5.24 -6.40
C THR A 520 12.74 -5.24 -6.03
N LEU A 521 13.16 -6.14 -5.11
CA LEU A 521 14.57 -6.28 -4.75
C LEU A 521 15.42 -6.62 -5.98
N SER A 522 14.98 -7.58 -6.80
CA SER A 522 15.71 -8.00 -7.99
C SER A 522 15.80 -6.89 -9.05
N LEU A 523 14.74 -6.08 -9.23
CA LEU A 523 14.78 -4.92 -10.13
C LEU A 523 15.70 -3.80 -9.62
N ASN A 524 15.80 -3.61 -8.31
CA ASN A 524 16.76 -2.67 -7.72
C ASN A 524 18.21 -3.13 -7.95
N GLU A 525 18.48 -4.43 -7.90
CA GLU A 525 19.79 -5.00 -8.27
C GLU A 525 20.09 -4.77 -9.76
N VAL A 526 19.11 -4.97 -10.65
CA VAL A 526 19.26 -4.66 -12.08
C VAL A 526 19.53 -3.16 -12.29
N SER A 527 18.86 -2.27 -11.54
CA SER A 527 19.09 -0.82 -11.63
C SER A 527 20.51 -0.41 -11.24
N GLN A 528 21.15 -1.16 -10.34
CA GLN A 528 22.56 -0.92 -9.96
C GLN A 528 23.54 -1.15 -11.13
N GLU A 529 23.18 -1.99 -12.09
CA GLU A 529 23.98 -2.18 -13.31
C GLU A 529 24.05 -0.92 -14.19
N PHE A 530 23.13 0.03 -13.98
CA PHE A 530 22.98 1.24 -14.77
C PHE A 530 23.24 2.55 -13.98
N THR A 531 23.53 2.47 -12.68
CA THR A 531 23.70 3.64 -11.80
C THR A 531 25.17 3.85 -11.36
N ALA A 532 26.02 4.47 -12.20
CA ALA A 532 27.21 5.27 -11.78
C ALA A 532 28.00 5.91 -12.96
N GLU A 533 28.38 7.19 -12.73
CA GLU A 533 29.34 8.10 -13.41
C GLU A 533 29.35 8.21 -14.95
N ASP A 534 28.95 9.41 -15.41
CA ASP A 534 28.98 9.94 -16.79
C ASP A 534 28.72 8.92 -17.91
N ASN A 535 27.59 9.08 -18.59
CA ASN A 535 27.12 8.19 -19.66
C ASN A 535 28.17 7.84 -20.75
N GLU A 536 29.18 8.70 -20.98
CA GLU A 536 30.32 8.39 -21.87
C GLU A 536 31.31 7.35 -21.32
N GLN A 537 31.45 7.23 -20.01
CA GLN A 537 32.28 6.24 -19.32
C GLN A 537 31.54 4.91 -19.17
N MET A 538 30.22 4.92 -18.97
CA MET A 538 29.40 3.72 -19.11
C MET A 538 29.58 3.10 -20.49
N GLU A 539 29.58 3.91 -21.56
CA GLU A 539 29.93 3.48 -22.94
C GLU A 539 31.27 2.77 -23.10
N LYS A 540 32.16 2.83 -22.11
CA LYS A 540 33.50 2.22 -22.18
C LYS A 540 33.70 1.05 -21.21
N ASN A 541 32.96 0.99 -20.10
CA ASN A 541 33.31 0.11 -18.96
C ASN A 541 32.20 -0.83 -18.43
N THR A 542 30.99 -0.90 -19.01
CA THR A 542 29.89 -1.70 -18.41
C THR A 542 30.02 -3.22 -18.65
N GLU A 543 29.93 -4.01 -17.58
CA GLU A 543 29.91 -5.49 -17.54
C GLU A 543 28.49 -6.11 -17.70
N VAL A 544 27.51 -5.35 -18.17
CA VAL A 544 26.12 -5.85 -18.33
C VAL A 544 26.09 -7.01 -19.31
N LYS A 545 25.49 -8.14 -18.90
CA LYS A 545 25.24 -9.28 -19.78
C LYS A 545 23.93 -9.08 -20.51
N TRP A 546 23.96 -9.23 -21.83
CA TRP A 546 22.82 -9.02 -22.71
C TRP A 546 22.30 -10.35 -23.27
N THR A 547 21.02 -10.39 -23.62
CA THR A 547 20.40 -11.56 -24.25
C THR A 547 19.21 -11.14 -25.11
N TYR A 548 18.85 -11.99 -26.08
CA TYR A 548 17.58 -11.90 -26.79
C TYR A 548 16.50 -12.64 -26.03
N TRP A 549 15.33 -12.03 -25.89
CA TRP A 549 14.20 -12.67 -25.22
C TRP A 549 12.88 -12.47 -25.96
N ASN A 550 12.38 -13.54 -26.56
CA ASN A 550 11.01 -13.56 -27.08
C ASN A 550 9.99 -13.63 -25.92
N TRP A 551 9.70 -12.48 -25.32
CA TRP A 551 8.74 -12.38 -24.22
C TRP A 551 7.30 -12.68 -24.68
N TYR A 552 6.96 -12.48 -25.95
CA TYR A 552 5.64 -12.85 -26.48
C TYR A 552 5.41 -14.35 -26.43
N GLU A 553 6.38 -15.16 -26.88
CA GLU A 553 6.34 -16.63 -26.76
C GLU A 553 6.33 -17.06 -25.29
N THR A 554 7.04 -16.34 -24.42
CA THR A 554 7.04 -16.60 -22.97
C THR A 554 5.65 -16.41 -22.37
N ILE A 555 4.98 -15.29 -22.67
CA ILE A 555 3.61 -15.02 -22.25
C ILE A 555 2.66 -16.08 -22.82
N GLU A 556 2.78 -16.40 -24.12
CA GLU A 556 1.93 -17.41 -24.79
C GLU A 556 2.08 -18.79 -24.12
N THR A 557 3.31 -19.18 -23.79
CA THR A 557 3.59 -20.42 -23.06
C THR A 557 3.00 -20.41 -21.65
N GLY A 558 3.10 -19.27 -20.95
CA GLY A 558 2.48 -19.07 -19.64
C GLY A 558 0.95 -19.16 -19.67
N LEU A 559 0.32 -18.66 -20.75
CA LEU A 559 -1.12 -18.75 -20.98
C LEU A 559 -1.58 -20.18 -21.32
N LYS A 560 -0.78 -20.94 -22.07
CA LYS A 560 -1.13 -22.29 -22.53
C LYS A 560 -0.88 -23.39 -21.49
N GLY A 561 -0.03 -23.16 -20.50
CA GLY A 561 0.16 -24.09 -19.38
C GLY A 561 0.68 -25.46 -19.80
N LYS A 562 1.99 -25.58 -20.05
CA LYS A 562 2.74 -26.86 -20.17
C LYS A 562 2.01 -28.05 -20.86
N GLU A 563 1.62 -27.89 -22.12
CA GLU A 563 1.31 -29.07 -22.98
C GLU A 563 2.56 -29.87 -23.40
N ARG A 564 3.78 -29.40 -23.09
CA ARG A 564 5.06 -29.98 -23.58
C ARG A 564 5.74 -31.00 -22.67
N GLU A 565 5.33 -31.19 -21.42
CA GLU A 565 5.97 -32.20 -20.53
C GLU A 565 5.25 -33.56 -20.51
N MET A 566 4.01 -33.66 -20.99
CA MET A 566 3.30 -34.96 -21.12
C MET A 566 3.56 -35.70 -22.44
N SER A 567 4.07 -35.03 -23.49
CA SER A 567 4.42 -35.69 -24.75
C SER A 567 5.75 -36.46 -24.68
N GLY A 568 6.61 -36.18 -23.69
CA GLY A 568 7.80 -36.97 -23.38
C GLY A 568 7.52 -38.21 -22.52
N CYS A 569 6.45 -38.19 -21.71
CA CYS A 569 6.09 -39.29 -20.81
C CYS A 569 5.22 -40.36 -21.51
N ASN A 570 4.43 -39.99 -22.53
CA ASN A 570 3.66 -40.96 -23.32
C ASN A 570 4.53 -41.89 -24.19
N ALA A 571 5.80 -41.55 -24.45
CA ALA A 571 6.74 -42.43 -25.15
C ALA A 571 7.35 -43.54 -24.26
N GLU A 572 7.12 -43.50 -22.94
CA GLU A 572 7.48 -44.57 -22.00
C GLU A 572 6.26 -45.39 -21.55
N VAL A 573 5.04 -44.86 -21.65
CA VAL A 573 3.81 -45.62 -21.36
C VAL A 573 3.44 -46.54 -22.54
N ASP A 574 3.67 -46.11 -23.79
CA ASP A 574 3.43 -46.96 -24.98
C ASP A 574 4.46 -48.11 -25.14
N ARG A 575 5.59 -48.07 -24.41
CA ARG A 575 6.55 -49.20 -24.39
C ARG A 575 6.20 -50.29 -23.36
N ASN A 576 5.29 -50.01 -22.42
CA ASN A 576 4.91 -50.94 -21.37
C ASN A 576 3.54 -51.61 -21.60
N LEU A 577 2.88 -51.36 -22.74
CA LEU A 577 1.60 -51.97 -23.11
C LEU A 577 1.74 -53.17 -24.06
N ASP A 578 2.95 -53.48 -24.55
CA ASP A 578 3.22 -54.61 -25.46
C ASP A 578 3.67 -55.91 -24.75
N GLU A 579 3.80 -55.94 -23.41
CA GLU A 579 4.31 -57.13 -22.68
C GLU A 579 3.32 -57.85 -21.75
N VAL A 580 2.02 -57.51 -21.75
CA VAL A 580 1.04 -58.25 -20.91
C VAL A 580 -0.26 -58.53 -21.65
N HIS A 581 -0.25 -59.48 -22.59
CA HIS A 581 -1.43 -60.28 -22.95
C HIS A 581 -1.04 -61.62 -23.60
N GLU A 582 -0.68 -62.61 -22.77
CA GLU A 582 -0.91 -64.01 -23.09
C GLU A 582 -1.32 -64.74 -21.80
N VAL A 583 -2.62 -64.78 -21.52
CA VAL A 583 -3.19 -65.78 -20.60
C VAL A 583 -4.45 -66.36 -21.22
N ASP A 584 -4.37 -67.68 -21.31
CA ASP A 584 -5.18 -68.68 -21.99
C ASP A 584 -6.63 -68.76 -21.46
N LEU A 585 -7.61 -68.62 -22.36
CA LEU A 585 -9.04 -68.84 -22.08
C LEU A 585 -9.44 -70.24 -22.56
N ASN A 586 -9.02 -71.27 -21.84
CA ASN A 586 -9.59 -72.62 -21.96
C ASN A 586 -9.40 -73.38 -20.64
N ASN A 587 -10.31 -73.19 -19.69
CA ASN A 587 -10.68 -74.20 -18.69
C ASN A 587 -11.89 -73.71 -17.86
N ALA A 588 -13.08 -74.18 -18.24
CA ALA A 588 -14.26 -74.17 -17.39
C ALA A 588 -14.52 -75.62 -16.92
N PRO A 589 -14.76 -75.88 -15.62
CA PRO A 589 -15.32 -77.15 -15.21
C PRO A 589 -16.86 -77.08 -15.28
N SER A 590 -17.44 -77.98 -16.07
CA SER A 590 -18.86 -78.33 -16.00
C SER A 590 -19.15 -79.12 -14.72
N LEU A 591 -20.29 -78.82 -14.10
CA LEU A 591 -20.87 -79.54 -12.95
C LEU A 591 -21.08 -81.04 -13.25
N ASP A 592 -20.18 -81.89 -12.76
CA ASP A 592 -20.38 -83.05 -11.88
C ASP A 592 -19.03 -83.78 -11.64
#